data_AF-A0A942N8Y6-F1
#
_entry.id   AF-A0A942N8Y6-F1
#
_cell.length_a   1.000
_cell.length_b   1.000
_cell.length_c   1.000
_cell.angle_alpha   90.00
_cell.angle_beta   90.00
_cell.angle_gamma   90.00
#
_symmetry.space_group_name_H-M   'P 1'
#
loop_
_entity.id
_entity.type
_entity.pdbx_description
1 polymer ?
#
loop_
_entity_poly.entity_id
_entity_poly.type
_entity_poly.pdbx_seq_one_letter_code
_entity_poly.pdbx_strand_id
1 'polypeptide(L)' 'MSIFELEYNLVFASILSIFFGFCIVFTGYFSKSKYAFLASVRCLLLTINLELFLGFFMLIVVYFSESFCFSTFVVLQETF' A
#
# COMPACT_ATOMS: atom_id res chain seq x y z
N MET A 1 -0.57 17.85 13.11
CA MET A 1 -1.35 16.70 12.63
C MET A 1 -0.38 15.73 12.03
N SER A 2 0.07 14.76 12.83
CA SER A 2 0.91 13.68 12.34
C SER A 2 0.03 12.71 11.53
N ILE A 3 0.59 12.02 10.54
CA ILE A 3 -0.13 11.01 9.73
C ILE A 3 -0.82 9.95 10.61
N PHE A 4 -0.26 9.69 11.80
CA PHE A 4 -0.78 8.74 12.79
C PHE A 4 -2.08 9.18 13.50
N GLU A 5 -2.45 10.45 13.43
CA GLU A 5 -3.66 10.99 14.08
C GLU A 5 -4.88 11.00 13.15
N LEU A 6 -4.74 10.61 11.87
CA LEU A 6 -5.85 10.54 10.93
C LEU A 6 -6.71 9.30 11.21
N GLU A 7 -8.03 9.47 11.29
CA GLU A 7 -8.97 8.37 11.50
C GLU A 7 -8.94 7.34 10.35
N TYR A 8 -8.59 7.76 9.13
CA TYR A 8 -8.49 6.93 7.93
C TYR A 8 -7.04 6.62 7.53
N ASN A 9 -6.12 6.51 8.50
CA ASN A 9 -4.70 6.33 8.22
C ASN A 9 -4.39 5.11 7.32
N LEU A 10 -5.11 3.99 7.50
CA LEU A 10 -4.93 2.80 6.67
C LEU A 10 -5.23 3.07 5.19
N VAL A 11 -6.32 3.79 4.91
CA VAL A 11 -6.71 4.16 3.54
C VAL A 11 -5.71 5.15 2.95
N PHE A 12 -5.20 6.07 3.76
CA PHE A 12 -4.16 7.00 3.32
C PHE A 12 -2.87 6.25 2.95
N ALA A 13 -2.47 5.26 3.75
CA ALA A 13 -1.30 4.43 3.46
C ALA A 13 -1.45 3.64 2.15
N SER A 14 -2.64 3.10 1.84
CA SER A 14 -2.87 2.36 0.60
C SER A 14 -2.91 3.26 -0.64
N ILE A 15 -3.41 4.49 -0.53
CA ILE A 15 -3.33 5.47 -1.63
C ILE A 15 -1.87 5.82 -1.92
N LEU A 16 -1.07 5.98 -0.86
CA LEU A 16 0.34 6.31 -0.98
C LEU A 16 1.15 5.17 -1.63
N SER A 17 0.85 3.91 -1.32
CA SER A 17 1.50 2.77 -1.98
C SER A 17 1.18 2.68 -3.48
N ILE A 18 -0.07 2.93 -3.88
CA ILE A 18 -0.46 3.00 -5.31
C ILE A 18 0.31 4.11 -6.03
N PHE A 19 0.51 5.25 -5.38
CA PHE A 19 1.30 6.36 -5.94
C PHE A 19 2.74 5.93 -6.28
N PHE A 20 3.38 5.16 -5.40
CA PHE A 20 4.71 4.60 -5.68
C PHE A 20 4.70 3.57 -6.82
N GLY A 21 3.59 2.85 -7.02
CA GLY A 21 3.37 2.03 -8.22
C GLY A 21 3.55 2.83 -9.51
N PHE A 22 2.99 4.05 -9.58
CA PHE A 22 3.19 4.92 -10.76
C PHE A 22 4.63 5.38 -10.91
N CYS A 23 5.33 5.67 -9.81
CA CYS A 23 6.75 6.03 -9.84
C CYS A 23 7.60 4.92 -10.48
N ILE A 24 7.31 3.64 -10.23
CA ILE A 24 8.02 2.51 -10.85
C ILE A 24 7.94 2.60 -12.38
N VAL A 25 6.76 2.86 -12.94
CA VAL A 25 6.59 3.00 -14.39
C VAL A 25 7.31 4.22 -14.93
N PHE A 26 7.21 5.36 -14.23
CA PHE A 26 7.89 6.59 -14.64
C PHE A 26 9.40 6.41 -14.70
N THR A 27 10.02 5.72 -13.74
CA THR A 27 11.46 5.44 -13.79
C THR A 27 11.87 4.66 -15.03
N GLY A 28 11.09 3.64 -15.42
CA GLY A 28 11.32 2.88 -16.64
C GLY A 28 11.12 3.71 -17.90
N TYR A 29 10.10 4.59 -17.93
CA TYR A 29 9.83 5.48 -19.05
C TYR A 29 10.97 6.50 -19.27
N PHE A 30 11.43 7.17 -18.22
CA PHE A 30 12.50 8.17 -18.32
C PHE A 30 13.88 7.59 -18.66
N SER A 31 14.08 6.28 -18.48
CA SER A 31 15.36 5.61 -18.80
C SER A 31 15.68 5.54 -20.30
N LYS A 32 14.70 5.76 -21.19
CA LYS A 32 14.83 5.67 -22.66
C LYS A 32 15.39 4.34 -23.19
N SER A 33 15.34 3.26 -22.38
CA SER A 33 15.77 1.92 -22.79
C SER A 33 14.56 0.98 -22.88
N LYS A 34 14.44 0.26 -24.00
CA LYS A 34 13.36 -0.72 -24.23
C LYS A 34 13.32 -1.80 -23.15
N TYR A 35 14.48 -2.27 -22.71
CA TYR A 35 14.57 -3.31 -21.68
C TYR A 35 14.24 -2.78 -20.29
N ALA A 36 14.63 -1.55 -19.98
CA ALA A 36 14.31 -0.92 -18.70
C ALA A 36 12.81 -0.64 -18.57
N PHE A 37 12.15 -0.21 -19.65
CA PHE A 37 10.69 -0.07 -19.69
C PHE A 37 9.97 -1.42 -19.53
N LEU A 38 10.46 -2.48 -20.19
CA LEU A 38 9.89 -3.81 -20.02
C LEU A 38 10.06 -4.32 -18.57
N ALA A 39 11.22 -4.05 -17.96
CA ALA A 39 11.50 -4.41 -16.58
C ALA A 39 10.61 -3.64 -15.59
N SER A 40 10.37 -2.34 -15.80
CA SER A 40 9.48 -1.55 -14.94
C SER A 40 8.03 -2.04 -15.01
N VAL A 41 7.55 -2.44 -16.20
CA VAL A 41 6.20 -3.02 -16.34
C VAL A 41 6.07 -4.35 -15.60
N ARG A 42 7.10 -5.21 -15.66
CA ARG A 42 7.12 -6.47 -14.88
C ARG A 42 7.13 -6.20 -13.37
N CYS A 43 7.91 -5.22 -12.94
CA CYS A 43 7.96 -4.79 -11.53
C CYS A 43 6.62 -4.24 -11.06
N LEU A 44 5.93 -3.44 -11.88
CA LEU A 44 4.58 -2.96 -11.59
C LEU A 44 3.59 -4.12 -11.40
N LEU A 45 3.58 -5.09 -12.32
CA LEU A 45 2.68 -6.25 -12.22
C LEU A 45 2.90 -7.04 -10.93
N LEU A 46 4.17 -7.25 -10.55
CA LEU A 46 4.51 -7.89 -9.28
C LEU A 46 4.00 -7.05 -8.10
N THR A 47 4.24 -5.74 -8.12
CA THR A 47 3.85 -4.82 -7.04
C THR A 47 2.34 -4.80 -6.83
N ILE A 48 1.55 -4.70 -7.91
CA ILE A 48 0.08 -4.73 -7.85
C ILE A 48 -0.41 -6.06 -7.26
N ASN A 49 0.17 -7.20 -7.63
CA ASN A 49 -0.23 -8.49 -7.07
C ASN A 49 0.00 -8.55 -5.55
N LEU A 50 1.15 -8.03 -5.10
CA LEU A 50 1.51 -8.03 -3.68
C LEU A 50 0.65 -7.04 -2.89
N GLU A 51 0.33 -5.90 -3.48
CA GLU A 51 -0.55 -4.89 -2.92
C GLU A 51 -2.00 -5.36 -2.78
N LEU A 52 -2.49 -6.14 -3.76
CA LEU A 52 -3.81 -6.76 -3.70
C LEU A 52 -3.87 -7.82 -2.58
N PHE A 53 -2.84 -8.67 -2.47
CA PHE A 53 -2.72 -9.64 -1.39
C PHE A 53 -2.67 -8.96 -0.01
N LEU A 54 -1.84 -7.93 0.14
CA LEU A 54 -1.73 -7.16 1.37
C LEU A 54 -3.04 -6.44 1.69
N GLY A 55 -3.71 -5.87 0.68
CA GLY A 55 -5.00 -5.20 0.82
C GLY A 55 -6.07 -6.14 1.40
N PHE A 56 -6.16 -7.37 0.89
CA PHE A 56 -7.06 -8.38 1.48
C PHE A 56 -6.69 -8.73 2.91
N PHE A 57 -5.40 -8.90 3.22
CA PHE A 57 -4.96 -9.16 4.58
C PHE A 57 -5.36 -8.02 5.53
N MET A 58 -5.16 -6.76 5.12
CA MET A 58 -5.54 -5.59 5.91
C MET A 58 -7.05 -5.49 6.10
N LEU A 59 -7.86 -5.85 5.11
CA LEU A 59 -9.32 -5.91 5.25
C LEU A 59 -9.76 -6.94 6.30
N ILE A 60 -9.07 -8.07 6.43
CA ILE A 60 -9.32 -9.04 7.50
C ILE A 60 -9.04 -8.42 8.87
N VAL A 61 -7.94 -7.67 9.02
CA VAL A 61 -7.61 -6.97 10.28
C VAL A 61 -8.66 -5.91 10.61
N VAL A 62 -9.11 -5.14 9.61
CA VAL A 62 -10.20 -4.16 9.77
C VAL A 62 -11.50 -4.86 10.19
N TYR A 63 -11.80 -6.04 9.64
CA TYR A 63 -12.98 -6.81 10.04
C TYR A 63 -12.99 -7.17 11.53
N PHE A 64 -11.83 -7.50 12.12
CA PHE A 64 -11.73 -7.79 13.56
C PHE A 64 -11.75 -6.56 14.46
N SER A 65 -11.30 -5.41 13.96
CA SER A 65 -11.10 -4.18 14.76
C SER A 65 -12.18 -3.12 14.54
N GLU A 66 -13.03 -3.30 13.54
CA GLU A 66 -14.13 -2.40 13.15
C GLU A 66 -13.71 -0.94 12.85
N SER A 67 -12.42 -0.69 12.63
CA SER A 67 -11.85 0.66 12.46
C SER A 67 -10.75 0.67 11.39
N PHE A 68 -10.53 1.83 10.77
CA PHE A 68 -9.45 2.06 9.81
C PHE A 68 -8.23 2.78 10.41
N CYS A 69 -8.25 3.01 11.72
CA CYS A 69 -7.16 3.67 12.43
C CYS A 69 -6.11 2.65 12.91
N PHE A 70 -4.81 2.98 12.80
CA PHE A 70 -3.76 2.08 13.30
C PHE A 70 -3.71 2.00 14.83
N SER A 71 -4.08 3.06 15.55
CA SER A 71 -4.08 3.04 17.01
C SER A 71 -5.07 2.00 17.57
N THR A 72 -6.23 1.84 16.94
CA THR A 72 -7.22 0.83 17.33
C THR A 72 -6.71 -0.59 17.13
N PHE A 73 -5.81 -0.84 16.17
CA PHE A 73 -5.20 -2.16 15.99
C PHE A 73 -4.23 -2.48 17.13
N VAL A 74 -3.44 -1.49 17.58
CA VAL A 74 -2.51 -1.66 18.70
C VAL A 74 -3.28 -1.94 19.99
N VAL A 75 -4.33 -1.16 20.28
CA VAL A 75 -5.17 -1.38 21.47
C VAL A 75 -5.84 -2.75 21.44
N LEU A 76 -6.33 -3.20 20.28
CA LEU A 76 -6.92 -4.53 20.15
C LEU A 76 -5.89 -5.63 20.48
N GLN A 77 -4.65 -5.51 20.03
CA GLN A 77 -3.58 -6.46 20.35
C GLN A 77 -3.20 -6.47 21.84
N GLU A 78 -3.38 -5.37 22.57
CA GLU A 78 -3.13 -5.35 24.03
C GLU A 78 -4.21 -6.11 24.81
N THR A 79 -5.41 -6.25 24.26
CA THR A 79 -6.54 -6.92 24.92
C THR A 79 -6.60 -8.44 24.68
N PHE A 80 -5.81 -8.95 23.75
CA PHE A 80 -5.66 -10.39 23.43
C PHE A 80 -4.33 -10.93 23.96
#